data_AF-A0A3S3RG32-F1
#
_entry.id   AF-A0A3S3RG32-F1
#
_cell.length_a   1.000
_cell.length_b   1.000
_cell.length_c   1.000
_cell.angle_alpha   90.00
_cell.angle_beta   90.00
_cell.angle_gamma   90.00
#
_symmetry.space_group_name_H-M   'P 1'
#
loop_
_entity.id
_entity.type
_entity.pdbx_description
1 polymer ?
#
loop_
_entity_poly.entity_id
_entity_poly.type
_entity_poly.pdbx_seq_one_letter_code
_entity_poly.pdbx_strand_id
1 'polypeptide(L)'
;VDKLTVSVMNANESVIKPNSTRLDIFHKIDDSKGPISRRYARTDEIAIPFGITIDFDTLKNPSSVTLRERDSMEQIRSPFDEIANLVKDLLLGKIVRSDVISKYPKFEQQETNVTFELLCNLI
;
A
#
# COMPACT_ATOMS: atom_id res chain seq x y z
N VAL A 1 -5.11 -23.60 0.52
CA VAL A 1 -4.96 -22.87 1.78
C VAL A 1 -3.93 -21.80 1.56
N ASP A 2 -4.41 -20.57 1.55
CA ASP A 2 -3.89 -19.49 0.72
C ASP A 2 -2.47 -19.09 1.11
N LYS A 3 -1.59 -19.08 0.10
CA LYS A 3 -0.27 -18.48 0.24
C LYS A 3 -0.49 -17.04 0.71
N LEU A 4 0.17 -16.66 1.80
CA LEU A 4 0.23 -15.31 2.37
C LEU A 4 0.69 -14.34 1.27
N THR A 5 -0.26 -13.82 0.49
CA THR A 5 0.02 -13.11 -0.78
C THR A 5 -0.28 -11.64 -0.61
N VAL A 6 0.67 -10.79 -0.99
CA VAL A 6 0.54 -9.33 -0.97
C VAL A 6 0.72 -8.77 -2.38
N SER A 7 -0.06 -7.75 -2.71
CA SER A 7 0.16 -7.01 -3.96
C SER A 7 1.03 -5.83 -3.66
N VAL A 8 2.03 -5.59 -4.50
CA VAL A 8 2.88 -4.42 -4.40
C VAL A 8 2.73 -3.60 -5.66
N MET A 9 2.36 -2.34 -5.47
CA MET A 9 2.13 -1.39 -6.55
C MET A 9 3.26 -0.36 -6.62
N ASN A 10 3.64 0.01 -7.84
CA ASN A 10 4.64 1.06 -8.12
C ASN A 10 6.03 0.78 -7.54
N ALA A 11 6.39 -0.48 -7.29
CA ALA A 11 7.70 -0.81 -6.76
C ALA A 11 8.70 -1.16 -7.85
N ASN A 12 9.94 -0.68 -7.69
CA ASN A 12 11.08 -1.31 -8.33
C ASN A 12 11.35 -2.65 -7.63
N GLU A 13 11.52 -3.72 -8.39
CA GLU A 13 11.74 -5.08 -7.87
C GLU A 13 12.86 -5.17 -6.82
N SER A 14 13.89 -4.34 -6.93
CA SER A 14 15.05 -4.29 -6.03
C SER A 14 14.72 -3.85 -4.60
N VAL A 15 13.61 -3.12 -4.39
CA VAL A 15 13.28 -2.52 -3.09
C VAL A 15 12.65 -3.54 -2.13
N ILE A 16 11.87 -4.50 -2.62
CA ILE A 16 11.03 -5.38 -1.77
C ILE A 16 11.52 -6.82 -1.69
N LYS A 17 12.29 -7.26 -2.68
CA LYS A 17 12.87 -8.61 -2.73
C LYS A 17 13.66 -9.03 -1.47
N PRO A 18 14.45 -8.17 -0.78
CA PRO A 18 15.30 -8.65 0.31
C PRO A 18 14.49 -9.06 1.55
N ASN A 19 13.46 -8.28 1.93
CA ASN A 19 12.73 -8.50 3.17
C ASN A 19 11.56 -9.49 3.02
N SER A 20 10.87 -9.50 1.87
CA SER A 20 9.73 -10.41 1.63
C SER A 20 10.18 -11.87 1.52
N THR A 21 11.32 -12.13 0.88
CA THR A 21 11.84 -13.49 0.66
C THR A 21 12.26 -14.16 1.98
N ARG A 22 12.74 -13.38 2.95
CA ARG A 22 13.14 -13.88 4.27
C ARG A 22 11.95 -14.24 5.17
N LEU A 23 10.76 -13.72 4.86
CA LEU A 23 9.57 -13.87 5.70
C LEU A 23 8.57 -14.90 5.17
N ASP A 24 8.90 -15.59 4.07
CA ASP A 24 8.04 -16.53 3.33
C ASP A 24 6.70 -15.91 2.89
N ILE A 25 6.71 -14.62 2.56
CA ILE A 25 5.55 -13.90 2.05
C ILE A 25 5.62 -13.91 0.51
N PHE A 26 4.58 -14.44 -0.11
CA PHE A 26 4.42 -14.36 -1.56
C PHE A 26 3.98 -12.94 -1.93
N HIS A 27 4.57 -12.38 -2.98
CA HIS A 27 4.20 -11.05 -3.44
C HIS A 27 4.02 -11.03 -4.95
N LYS A 28 3.06 -10.23 -5.40
CA LYS A 28 2.83 -9.92 -6.82
C LYS A 28 3.13 -8.46 -7.04
N ILE A 29 4.06 -8.16 -7.95
CA ILE A 29 4.42 -6.78 -8.30
C ILE A 29 3.55 -6.36 -9.48
N ASP A 30 2.89 -5.20 -9.36
CA ASP A 30 2.17 -4.53 -10.43
C ASP A 30 2.84 -3.17 -10.72
N ASP A 31 3.71 -3.17 -11.72
CA ASP A 31 4.38 -2.01 -12.29
C ASP A 31 3.66 -1.47 -13.54
N SER A 32 2.42 -1.93 -13.81
CA SER A 32 1.69 -1.58 -15.01
C SER A 32 1.41 -0.08 -15.09
N LYS A 33 1.52 0.50 -16.29
CA LYS A 33 1.21 1.91 -16.49
C LYS A 33 -0.30 2.15 -16.31
N GLY A 34 -0.65 3.20 -15.57
CA GLY A 34 -2.05 3.60 -15.34
C GLY A 34 -2.34 3.97 -13.88
N PRO A 35 -3.57 4.43 -13.60
CA PRO A 35 -3.99 4.88 -12.28
C PRO A 35 -3.98 3.73 -11.26
N ILE A 36 -3.63 4.06 -10.01
CA ILE A 36 -3.51 3.09 -8.90
C ILE A 36 -4.82 2.34 -8.63
N SER A 37 -5.97 2.99 -8.82
CA SER A 37 -7.30 2.40 -8.64
C SER A 37 -7.54 1.17 -9.53
N ARG A 38 -7.06 1.18 -10.78
CA ARG A 38 -7.16 0.02 -11.68
C ARG A 38 -6.28 -1.14 -11.22
N ARG A 39 -5.16 -0.87 -10.54
CA ARG A 39 -4.27 -1.91 -10.01
C ARG A 39 -4.88 -2.56 -8.77
N TYR A 40 -5.55 -1.78 -7.92
CA TYR A 40 -6.37 -2.31 -6.84
C TYR A 40 -7.49 -3.19 -7.38
N ALA A 41 -8.24 -2.76 -8.39
CA ALA A 41 -9.30 -3.58 -8.99
C ALA A 41 -8.79 -4.98 -9.43
N ARG A 42 -7.69 -5.05 -10.19
CA ARG A 42 -7.10 -6.34 -10.61
C ARG A 42 -6.61 -7.20 -9.45
N THR A 43 -6.15 -6.56 -8.38
CA THR A 43 -5.66 -7.23 -7.16
C THR A 43 -6.82 -7.77 -6.33
N ASP A 44 -7.88 -6.97 -6.22
CA ASP A 44 -9.11 -7.29 -5.51
C ASP A 44 -9.85 -8.44 -6.24
N GLU A 45 -9.84 -8.46 -7.58
CA GLU A 45 -10.38 -9.54 -8.44
C GLU A 45 -9.73 -10.91 -8.18
N ILE A 46 -8.43 -10.93 -7.83
CA ILE A 46 -7.69 -12.17 -7.49
C ILE A 46 -7.63 -12.43 -5.98
N ALA A 47 -8.48 -11.74 -5.21
CA ALA A 47 -8.66 -11.94 -3.78
C ALA A 47 -7.40 -11.74 -2.92
N ILE A 48 -6.48 -10.87 -3.33
CA ILE A 48 -5.33 -10.51 -2.48
C ILE A 48 -5.82 -9.59 -1.34
N PRO A 49 -5.57 -9.94 -0.06
CA PRO A 49 -6.12 -9.22 1.09
C PRO A 49 -5.45 -7.86 1.34
N PHE A 50 -4.14 -7.75 1.05
CA PHE A 50 -3.35 -6.56 1.34
C PHE A 50 -2.60 -6.04 0.11
N GLY A 51 -2.65 -4.71 -0.07
CA GLY A 51 -1.92 -3.98 -1.10
C GLY A 51 -0.92 -3.01 -0.48
N ILE A 52 0.34 -3.08 -0.87
CA ILE A 52 1.38 -2.12 -0.51
C ILE A 52 1.59 -1.20 -1.69
N THR A 53 1.52 0.11 -1.45
CA THR A 53 1.74 1.13 -2.47
C THR A 53 3.00 1.90 -2.16
N ILE A 54 3.91 1.91 -3.14
CA ILE A 54 5.08 2.78 -3.17
C ILE A 54 4.70 4.07 -3.88
N ASP A 55 4.94 5.20 -3.24
CA ASP A 55 4.66 6.53 -3.78
C ASP A 55 5.88 7.44 -3.67
N PHE A 56 5.71 8.72 -4.00
CA PHE A 56 6.79 9.70 -3.92
C PHE A 56 7.33 9.88 -2.50
N ASP A 57 6.49 9.67 -1.49
CA ASP A 57 6.88 9.77 -0.09
C ASP A 57 7.72 8.58 0.37
N THR A 58 7.72 7.46 -0.38
CA THR A 58 8.66 6.36 -0.15
C THR A 58 10.11 6.73 -0.46
N LEU A 59 10.32 7.68 -1.38
CA LEU A 59 11.66 8.19 -1.72
C LEU A 59 12.13 9.31 -0.77
N LYS A 60 11.26 9.80 0.12
CA LYS A 60 11.60 10.81 1.13
C LYS A 60 12.28 10.18 2.34
N ASN A 61 12.91 11.03 3.16
CA ASN A 61 13.45 10.66 4.46
C ASN A 61 12.62 11.36 5.55
N PRO A 62 11.93 10.62 6.45
CA PRO A 62 11.92 9.16 6.57
C PRO A 62 11.10 8.45 5.48
N SER A 63 11.57 7.27 5.04
CA SER A 63 10.91 6.47 4.01
C SER A 63 9.66 5.80 4.57
N SER A 64 8.56 5.94 3.84
CA SER A 64 7.27 5.41 4.26
C SER A 64 6.53 4.77 3.09
N VAL A 65 5.60 3.87 3.40
CA VAL A 65 4.77 3.16 2.43
C VAL A 65 3.33 3.13 2.89
N THR A 66 2.41 3.02 1.95
CA THR A 66 0.99 2.90 2.25
C THR A 66 0.58 1.43 2.20
N LEU A 67 -0.08 0.96 3.27
CA LEU A 67 -0.74 -0.34 3.30
C LEU A 67 -2.25 -0.13 3.15
N ARG A 68 -2.85 -0.84 2.20
CA ARG A 68 -4.29 -0.91 1.97
C ARG A 68 -4.79 -2.31 2.32
N GLU A 69 -5.92 -2.38 3.01
CA GLU A 69 -6.67 -3.62 3.19
C GLU A 69 -7.89 -3.67 2.26
N ARG A 70 -8.08 -4.80 1.58
CA ARG A 70 -9.13 -5.00 0.59
C ARG A 70 -10.54 -4.82 1.18
N ASP A 71 -10.85 -5.55 2.25
CA ASP A 71 -12.24 -5.68 2.74
C ASP A 71 -12.79 -4.36 3.27
N SER A 72 -11.94 -3.59 3.95
CA SER A 72 -12.30 -2.29 4.50
C SER A 72 -12.13 -1.10 3.55
N MET A 73 -11.31 -1.27 2.51
CA MET A 73 -10.75 -0.20 1.68
C MET A 73 -9.95 0.91 2.39
N GLU A 74 -9.70 0.84 3.70
CA GLU A 74 -8.89 1.85 4.39
C GLU A 74 -7.39 1.68 4.10
N GLN A 75 -6.67 2.79 4.26
CA GLN A 75 -5.24 2.89 4.02
C GLN A 75 -4.54 3.48 5.25
N ILE A 76 -3.35 2.98 5.54
CA ILE A 76 -2.49 3.48 6.63
C ILE A 76 -1.09 3.75 6.10
N ARG A 77 -0.36 4.63 6.78
CA ARG A 77 1.04 4.91 6.47
C ARG A 77 1.97 4.25 7.49
N SER A 78 2.89 3.43 7.02
CA SER A 78 3.88 2.73 7.86
C SER A 78 5.30 3.00 7.37
N PRO A 79 6.31 3.01 8.27
CA PRO A 79 7.71 3.02 7.85
C PRO A 79 8.04 1.85 6.94
N PHE A 80 8.94 2.07 5.97
CA PHE A 80 9.33 1.03 5.01
C PHE A 80 9.89 -0.22 5.70
N ASP A 81 10.66 -0.06 6.78
CA ASP A 81 11.31 -1.18 7.46
C ASP A 81 10.35 -2.05 8.28
N GLU A 82 9.21 -1.48 8.71
CA GLU A 82 8.23 -2.21 9.54
C GLU A 82 7.19 -2.96 8.71
N ILE A 83 6.97 -2.55 7.45
CA ILE A 83 5.83 -3.02 6.65
C ILE A 83 5.80 -4.53 6.45
N ALA A 84 6.96 -5.15 6.23
CA ALA A 84 7.03 -6.58 5.92
C ALA A 84 6.61 -7.43 7.12
N ASN A 85 7.03 -7.03 8.33
CA ASN A 85 6.62 -7.69 9.57
C ASN A 85 5.14 -7.40 9.87
N LEU A 86 4.70 -6.16 9.69
CA LEU A 86 3.31 -5.76 9.91
C LEU A 86 2.35 -6.63 9.08
N VAL A 87 2.63 -6.78 7.78
CA VAL A 87 1.79 -7.57 6.89
C VAL A 87 1.85 -9.06 7.22
N LYS A 88 3.01 -9.57 7.63
CA LYS A 88 3.13 -10.95 8.13
C LYS A 88 2.23 -11.20 9.33
N ASP A 89 2.28 -10.31 10.32
CA ASP A 89 1.52 -10.47 11.56
C ASP A 89 0.01 -10.32 11.32
N LEU A 90 -0.40 -9.42 10.41
CA LEU A 90 -1.79 -9.30 9.95
C LEU A 90 -2.26 -10.57 9.25
N LEU A 91 -1.46 -11.10 8.32
CA LEU A 91 -1.83 -12.30 7.56
C LEU A 91 -1.83 -13.57 8.43
N LEU A 92 -0.98 -13.64 9.46
CA LEU A 92 -0.98 -14.73 10.45
C LEU A 92 -2.07 -14.56 11.53
N GLY A 93 -2.80 -13.44 11.55
CA GLY A 93 -3.81 -13.13 12.56
C GLY A 93 -3.25 -12.87 13.96
N LYS A 94 -1.96 -12.54 14.08
CA LYS A 94 -1.31 -12.23 15.38
C LYS A 94 -1.70 -10.86 15.91
N ILE A 95 -1.97 -9.92 15.00
CA ILE A 95 -2.41 -8.57 15.33
C ILE A 95 -3.73 -8.30 14.63
N VAL A 96 -4.59 -7.56 15.30
CA VAL A 96 -5.88 -7.17 14.72
C VAL A 96 -5.70 -5.82 14.07
N ARG A 97 -6.42 -5.63 12.96
CA ARG A 97 -6.49 -4.37 12.23
C ARG A 97 -6.76 -3.15 13.14
N SER A 98 -7.62 -3.29 14.15
CA SER A 98 -7.91 -2.21 15.12
C SER A 98 -6.66 -1.66 15.79
N ASP A 99 -5.70 -2.55 16.11
CA ASP A 99 -4.45 -2.20 16.77
C ASP A 99 -3.51 -1.48 15.80
N VAL A 100 -3.60 -1.83 14.51
CA VAL A 100 -2.82 -1.20 13.46
C VAL A 100 -3.32 0.23 13.20
N ILE A 101 -4.63 0.44 13.16
CA ILE A 101 -5.22 1.78 12.95
C ILE A 101 -4.91 2.73 14.11
N SER A 102 -4.81 2.21 15.35
CA SER A 102 -4.44 3.05 16.49
C SER A 102 -2.95 3.41 16.50
N LYS A 103 -2.10 2.55 15.94
CA LYS A 103 -0.64 2.72 15.91
C LYS A 103 -0.15 3.57 14.73
N TYR A 104 -0.76 3.43 13.56
CA TYR A 104 -0.30 4.08 12.33
C TYR A 104 -1.32 5.11 11.84
N PRO A 105 -0.88 6.27 11.33
CA PRO A 105 -1.80 7.29 10.84
C PRO A 105 -2.57 6.76 9.62
N LYS A 106 -3.88 7.01 9.61
CA LYS A 106 -4.72 6.78 8.42
C LYS A 106 -4.22 7.66 7.27
N PHE A 107 -4.20 7.08 6.08
CA PHE A 107 -3.85 7.78 4.86
C PHE A 107 -5.11 7.96 4.02
N GLU A 108 -5.52 9.18 3.78
CA GLU A 108 -6.50 9.50 2.75
C GLU A 108 -5.75 10.05 1.55
N GLN A 109 -6.07 9.51 0.38
CA GLN A 109 -5.42 9.90 -0.85
C GLN A 109 -5.73 11.38 -1.11
N GLN A 110 -4.70 12.23 -1.21
CA GLN A 110 -4.89 13.63 -1.54
C GLN A 110 -5.57 13.71 -2.91
N GLU A 111 -6.80 14.22 -2.96
CA GLU A 111 -7.41 14.63 -4.22
C GLU A 111 -6.47 15.64 -4.86
N THR A 112 -5.95 15.30 -6.03
CA THR A 112 -5.32 16.30 -6.89
C THR A 112 -6.41 17.29 -7.30
N ASN A 113 -6.63 18.33 -6.49
CA ASN A 113 -7.30 19.55 -6.89
C ASN A 113 -6.42 20.28 -7.89
N VAL A 114 -6.17 19.65 -9.03
CA VAL A 114 -5.50 20.29 -10.15
C VAL A 114 -6.61 20.97 -10.94
N THR A 115 -6.58 22.30 -10.87
CA THR A 115 -7.23 23.29 -11.74
C THR A 115 -8.74 23.50 -11.61
N PHE A 116 -9.17 24.25 -10.59
CA PHE A 116 -10.36 25.12 -10.71
C PHE A 116 -10.17 26.52 -10.08
N GLU A 117 -9.28 26.69 -9.09
CA GLU A 117 -9.06 28.02 -8.47
C GLU A 117 -8.33 29.05 -9.34
N LEU A 118 -7.65 28.64 -10.42
CA LEU A 118 -6.97 29.57 -11.33
C LEU A 118 -7.89 30.22 -12.38
N LEU A 119 -9.14 29.77 -12.52
CA LEU A 119 -10.11 30.35 -13.46
C LEU A 119 -11.02 31.42 -12.82
N CYS A 120 -11.15 31.45 -11.49
CA CYS A 120 -12.06 32.38 -10.81
C CYS A 120 -11.48 33.79 -10.57
N ASN A 121 -10.17 34.00 -10.77
CA ASN A 121 -9.55 35.32 -10.67
C ASN A 121 -9.36 36.03 -12.03
N LEU A 122 -10.01 35.53 -13.09
CA LEU A 122 -9.92 36.11 -14.44
C LEU A 122 -11.29 36.36 -15.11
N ILE A 123 -12.35 36.55 -14.32
CA ILE A 123 -13.64 37.11 -14.78
C ILE A 123 -13.96 38.33 -13.92
#